data_AF-A0A7W8MUT8-F1
#
_entry.id   AF-A0A7W8MUT8-F1
#
_cell.length_a   1.000
_cell.length_b   1.000
_cell.length_c   1.000
_cell.angle_alpha   90.00
_cell.angle_beta   90.00
_cell.angle_gamma   90.00
#
_symmetry.space_group_name_H-M   'P 1'
#
loop_
_entity.id
_entity.type
_entity.pdbx_description
1 polymer ?
#
loop_
_entity_poly.entity_id
_entity_poly.type
_entity_poly.pdbx_seq_one_letter_code
_entity_poly.pdbx_strand_id
1 'polypeptide(L)' 'MSKQEMLRLIEKKRNELIEMVAKSGLNAAITIQISQELDSLLNQYNEYMCKKKKRLSSP' A
#
# COMPACT_ATOMS: atom_id res chain seq x y z
N MET A 1 10.88 -8.27 3.87
CA MET A 1 10.48 -7.53 2.65
C MET A 1 11.42 -6.37 2.45
N SER A 2 12.10 -6.33 1.30
CA SER A 2 12.94 -5.18 0.92
C SER A 2 12.06 -4.00 0.48
N LYS A 3 12.58 -2.76 0.56
CA LYS A 3 11.87 -1.56 0.11
C LYS A 3 11.26 -1.73 -1.29
N GLN A 4 12.02 -2.29 -2.23
CA GLN A 4 11.60 -2.48 -3.62
C GLN A 4 10.46 -3.48 -3.76
N GLU A 5 10.46 -4.53 -2.93
CA GLU A 5 9.40 -5.54 -2.93
C GLU A 5 8.08 -4.94 -2.41
N MET A 6 8.17 -4.11 -1.38
CA MET A 6 7.05 -3.37 -0.83
C MET A 6 6.43 -2.42 -1.87
N LEU A 7 7.27 -1.69 -2.62
CA LEU A 7 6.82 -0.81 -3.70
C LEU A 7 6.12 -1.59 -4.83
N ARG A 8 6.70 -2.73 -5.26
CA ARG A 8 6.07 -3.60 -6.26
C ARG A 8 4.69 -4.10 -5.81
N LEU A 9 4.56 -4.48 -4.54
CA LEU A 9 3.27 -4.92 -3.98
C LEU A 9 2.24 -3.79 -3.94
N ILE A 10 2.65 -2.58 -3.56
CA ILE A 10 1.80 -1.38 -3.57
C ILE A 10 1.31 -1.07 -5.00
N GLU A 11 2.21 -1.07 -5.98
CA GLU A 11 1.86 -0.81 -7.38
C GLU A 11 0.92 -1.87 -7.94
N LYS A 12 1.20 -3.15 -7.68
CA LYS A 12 0.34 -4.25 -8.09
C LYS A 12 -1.07 -4.09 -7.51
N LYS A 13 -1.18 -3.90 -6.19
CA LYS A 13 -2.46 -3.79 -5.49
C LYS A 13 -3.23 -2.53 -5.92
N ARG A 14 -2.53 -1.45 -6.26
CA ARG A 14 -3.14 -0.23 -6.83
C ARG A 14 -3.73 -0.46 -8.22
N ASN A 15 -3.05 -1.21 -9.09
CA ASN A 15 -3.61 -1.58 -10.39
C ASN A 15 -4.85 -2.48 -10.22
N GLU A 16 -4.80 -3.46 -9.33
CA GLU A 16 -5.95 -4.31 -9.00
C GLU A 16 -7.14 -3.47 -8.50
N LEU A 17 -6.88 -2.45 -7.66
CA LEU A 17 -7.93 -1.53 -7.19
C LEU A 17 -8.57 -0.78 -8.36
N ILE A 18 -7.76 -0.19 -9.26
CA ILE A 18 -8.26 0.59 -10.40
C ILE A 18 -9.11 -0.30 -11.32
N GLU A 19 -8.65 -1.51 -11.61
CA GLU A 19 -9.41 -2.47 -12.42
C GLU A 19 -10.73 -2.87 -11.75
N MET A 20 -10.73 -3.09 -10.44
CA MET A 20 -11.94 -3.48 -9.71
C MET A 20 -12.92 -2.32 -9.56
N VAL A 21 -12.42 -1.09 -9.36
CA VAL A 21 -13.25 0.13 -9.42
C VAL A 21 -13.92 0.25 -10.79
N ALA A 22 -13.17 0.02 -11.88
CA ALA A 22 -13.71 0.09 -13.23
C ALA A 22 -14.75 -1.01 -13.52
N LYS A 23 -14.58 -2.22 -12.96
CA LYS A 23 -15.47 -3.37 -13.18
C LYS A 23 -16.71 -3.37 -12.26
N SER A 24 -16.53 -3.06 -10.98
CA SER A 24 -17.54 -3.26 -9.92
C SER A 24 -17.96 -1.97 -9.23
N GLY A 25 -17.30 -0.85 -9.52
CA GLY A 25 -17.52 0.42 -8.84
C GLY A 25 -16.85 0.49 -7.47
N LEU A 26 -16.87 1.70 -6.89
CA LEU A 26 -16.23 2.02 -5.61
C LEU A 26 -16.95 1.38 -4.41
N ASN A 27 -18.25 1.13 -4.53
CA ASN A 27 -19.08 0.62 -3.43
C ASN A 27 -19.09 -0.91 -3.31
N ALA A 28 -18.44 -1.62 -4.24
CA ALA A 28 -18.36 -3.07 -4.14
C ALA A 28 -17.47 -3.46 -2.96
N ALA A 29 -17.92 -4.44 -2.16
CA ALA A 29 -17.20 -4.92 -0.99
C ALA A 29 -15.75 -5.35 -1.33
N ILE A 30 -15.57 -5.93 -2.52
CA ILE A 30 -14.26 -6.34 -3.02
C ILE A 30 -13.33 -5.13 -3.28
N THR A 31 -13.86 -4.04 -3.83
CA THR A 31 -13.12 -2.80 -4.08
C THR A 31 -12.70 -2.15 -2.75
N ILE A 32 -13.60 -2.17 -1.76
CA ILE A 32 -13.33 -1.67 -0.41
C ILE A 32 -12.22 -2.49 0.26
N GLN A 33 -12.29 -3.83 0.17
CA GLN A 33 -11.25 -4.72 0.71
C GLN A 33 -9.88 -4.44 0.07
N ILE A 34 -9.81 -4.35 -1.25
CA ILE A 34 -8.55 -4.06 -1.96
C ILE A 34 -8.01 -2.68 -1.55
N SER A 35 -8.89 -1.68 -1.36
CA SER A 35 -8.49 -0.36 -0.86
C SER A 35 -7.89 -0.43 0.55
N GLN A 36 -8.48 -1.24 1.45
CA GLN A 36 -7.96 -1.44 2.80
C GLN A 36 -6.62 -2.18 2.83
N GLU A 37 -6.45 -3.17 1.95
CA GLU A 37 -5.17 -3.86 1.79
C GLU A 37 -4.08 -2.91 1.27
N LEU A 38 -4.41 -2.09 0.27
CA LEU A 38 -3.49 -1.09 -0.26
C LEU A 38 -3.08 -0.07 0.81
N ASP A 39 -4.05 0.42 1.59
CA ASP A 39 -3.79 1.35 2.69
C ASP A 39 -2.87 0.73 3.75
N SER A 40 -3.12 -0.53 4.12
CA SER A 40 -2.27 -1.27 5.05
C SER A 40 -0.83 -1.43 4.54
N LEU A 41 -0.63 -1.65 3.23
CA LEU A 41 0.70 -1.71 2.62
C LEU A 41 1.40 -0.35 2.64
N LEU A 42 0.67 0.72 2.35
CA LEU A 42 1.18 2.10 2.40
C LEU A 42 1.59 2.49 3.83
N ASN A 43 0.77 2.14 4.82
CA ASN A 43 1.06 2.40 6.24
C ASN A 43 2.32 1.65 6.69
N GLN A 44 2.45 0.37 6.34
CA GLN A 44 3.65 -0.40 6.66
C GLN A 44 4.90 0.18 5.98
N TYR A 45 4.79 0.65 4.73
CA TYR A 45 5.89 1.32 4.04
C TYR A 45 6.26 2.64 4.72
N ASN A 46 5.26 3.43 5.10
CA ASN A 46 5.45 4.69 5.82
C ASN A 46 6.12 4.46 7.17
N GLU A 47 5.69 3.45 7.94
CA GLU A 47 6.34 3.03 9.18
C GLU A 47 7.79 2.60 8.96
N TYR A 48 8.06 1.81 7.92
CA TYR A 48 9.41 1.41 7.57
C TYR A 48 10.30 2.62 7.28
N MET A 49 9.79 3.61 6.54
CA MET A 49 10.51 4.86 6.25
C MET A 49 10.69 5.73 7.50
N CYS A 50 9.68 5.84 8.36
CA CYS A 50 9.75 6.58 9.62
C CYS A 50 10.76 5.95 10.59
N LYS A 51 10.78 4.62 10.72
CA LYS A 51 11.78 3.89 11.54
C LYS A 51 13.19 4.08 11.00
N LYS A 52 13.36 4.07 9.67
CA LYS A 52 14.65 4.36 9.04
C LYS A 52 15.09 5.82 9.29
N LYS A 53 14.18 6.77 9.21
CA LYS A 53 14.47 8.19 9.46
C LYS A 53 14.88 8.44 10.92
N LYS A 54 14.22 7.81 11.89
CA LYS A 54 14.59 7.87 13.31
C LYS A 54 16.00 7.35 13.60
N ARG A 55 16.48 6.33 12.86
CA ARG A 55 17.84 5.77 13.02
C ARG A 55 18.94 6.67 12.44
N LEU A 56 18.62 7.52 11.45
CA LEU A 56 19.57 8.49 10.88
C LEU A 56 19.58 9.84 11.61
N SER A 57 18.62 10.09 12.51
CA SER A 57 18.52 11.33 13.30
C SER A 57 18.99 11.16 14.75
N SER A 58 19.63 10.05 15.09
CA SER A 58 20.31 9.89 16.39
C SER A 58 21.76 10.36 16.26
N PRO A 59 22.20 11.36 17.06
CA PRO A 59 23.60 11.79 17.11
C PRO A 59 24.52 10.74 17.73
#